data_AF-R8W4J4-F1
#
_entry.id   AF-R8W4J4-F1
#
_cell.length_a   1.000
_cell.length_b   1.000
_cell.length_c   1.000
_cell.angle_alpha   90.00
_cell.angle_beta   90.00
_cell.angle_gamma   90.00
#
_symmetry.space_group_name_H-M   'P 1'
#
loop_
_entity.id
_entity.type
_entity.pdbx_description
1 polymer ?
#
loop_
_entity_poly.entity_id
_entity_poly.type
_entity_poly.pdbx_seq_one_letter_code
_entity_poly.pdbx_strand_id
1 'polypeptide(L)'
;MARWGQCDYRQLQRLQQELQRFQTAELDAFCRKASAALAARLLTRVIKRTPVGVVPNLGARTAKVTGRSGKKYKMLTRAGEIYENYWAGYMGGTLRRGWTAKTEQEAQSGGGQDPVAYAASLPIAQNGGTYTIEIVNPVSYASYVEFGHRQQPGRYVPALGKQLKVAWVEGRFMLTMSEQEIKALAPGLLQQMLEQALREVFRS
;
A
#
# COMPACT_ATOMS: atom_id res chain seq x y z
N MET A 1 4.41 73.08 -1.35
CA MET A 1 3.85 71.73 -1.50
C MET A 1 4.90 70.73 -1.06
N ALA A 2 4.67 70.03 0.06
CA ALA A 2 5.63 69.04 0.55
C ALA A 2 5.69 67.87 -0.44
N ARG A 3 6.86 67.63 -1.03
CA ARG A 3 7.14 66.41 -1.80
C ARG A 3 7.05 65.25 -0.82
N TRP A 4 5.99 64.44 -0.93
CA TRP A 4 5.93 63.13 -0.30
C TRP A 4 7.23 62.38 -0.63
N GLY A 5 7.90 61.91 0.42
CA GLY A 5 9.24 61.33 0.33
C GLY A 5 9.29 60.15 -0.65
N GLN A 6 10.45 59.98 -1.29
CA GLN A 6 10.73 58.79 -2.09
C GLN A 6 10.59 57.55 -1.20
N CYS A 7 9.56 56.75 -1.43
CA CYS A 7 9.41 55.45 -0.79
C CYS A 7 10.36 54.46 -1.49
N ASP A 8 11.19 53.74 -0.74
CA ASP A 8 12.11 52.75 -1.30
C ASP A 8 11.36 51.45 -1.63
N TYR A 9 10.99 51.28 -2.90
CA TYR A 9 10.28 50.10 -3.39
C TYR A 9 11.20 48.92 -3.73
N ARG A 10 12.52 49.04 -3.56
CA ARG A 10 13.47 47.97 -3.95
C ARG A 10 13.21 46.67 -3.18
N GLN A 11 12.81 46.77 -1.91
CA GLN A 11 12.45 45.61 -1.11
C GLN A 11 11.16 44.93 -1.61
N LEU A 12 10.15 45.71 -1.99
CA LEU A 12 8.90 45.19 -2.56
C LEU A 12 9.12 44.57 -3.94
N GLN A 13 10.00 45.15 -4.75
CA GLN A 13 10.39 44.59 -6.05
C GLN A 13 11.16 43.27 -5.90
N ARG A 14 12.05 43.15 -4.90
CA ARG A 14 12.72 41.86 -4.58
C ARG A 14 11.71 40.80 -4.14
N LEU A 15 10.80 41.15 -3.22
CA LEU A 15 9.73 40.25 -2.80
C LEU A 15 8.86 39.79 -3.98
N GLN A 16 8.49 40.70 -4.87
CA GLN A 16 7.73 40.35 -6.08
C GLN A 16 8.49 39.36 -6.96
N GLN A 17 9.80 39.57 -7.17
CA GLN A 17 10.64 38.68 -7.97
C GLN A 17 10.78 37.29 -7.31
N GLU A 18 10.93 37.22 -5.99
CA GLU A 18 10.96 35.96 -5.24
C GLU A 18 9.63 35.21 -5.33
N LEU A 19 8.49 35.90 -5.18
CA LEU A 19 7.16 35.31 -5.33
C LEU A 19 6.88 34.82 -6.76
N GLN A 20 7.41 35.52 -7.78
CA GLN A 20 7.29 35.09 -9.17
C GLN A 20 8.14 33.85 -9.48
N ARG A 21 9.34 33.74 -8.90
CA ARG A 21 10.18 32.53 -9.00
C ARG A 21 9.49 31.33 -8.36
N PHE A 22 8.87 31.53 -7.19
CA PHE A 22 8.12 30.49 -6.49
C PHE A 22 6.90 29.99 -7.30
N GLN A 23 6.25 30.88 -8.05
CA GLN A 23 4.91 30.66 -8.59
C GLN A 23 4.76 29.53 -9.60
N THR A 24 5.80 29.14 -10.34
CA THR A 24 5.64 28.18 -11.44
C THR A 24 6.48 26.91 -11.27
N ALA A 25 7.81 27.02 -11.31
CA ALA A 25 8.68 25.83 -11.26
C ALA A 25 8.76 25.21 -9.85
N GLU A 26 8.87 26.04 -8.81
CA GLU A 26 9.01 25.56 -7.44
C GLU A 26 7.68 25.04 -6.88
N LEU A 27 6.56 25.67 -7.25
CA LEU A 27 5.22 25.19 -6.88
C LEU A 27 4.90 23.84 -7.52
N ASP A 28 5.30 23.60 -8.78
CA ASP A 28 5.15 22.29 -9.41
C ASP A 28 5.98 21.20 -8.71
N ALA A 29 7.26 21.49 -8.46
CA ALA A 29 8.15 20.57 -7.75
C ALA A 29 7.63 20.28 -6.33
N PHE A 30 7.12 21.30 -5.63
CA PHE A 30 6.48 21.16 -4.33
C PHE A 30 5.26 20.24 -4.40
N CYS A 31 4.33 20.48 -5.31
CA CYS A 31 3.11 19.68 -5.46
C CYS A 31 3.42 18.21 -5.79
N ARG A 32 4.41 17.95 -6.65
CA ARG A 32 4.88 16.59 -6.95
C ARG A 32 5.49 15.92 -5.72
N LYS A 33 6.36 16.62 -4.99
CA LYS A 33 6.98 16.13 -3.74
C LYS A 33 5.93 15.85 -2.67
N ALA A 34 4.96 16.74 -2.50
CA ALA A 34 3.84 16.58 -1.57
C ALA A 34 2.97 15.37 -1.92
N SER A 35 2.63 15.22 -3.20
CA SER A 35 1.84 14.08 -3.70
C SER A 35 2.56 12.75 -3.45
N ALA A 36 3.84 12.66 -3.80
CA ALA A 36 4.67 11.47 -3.55
C ALA A 36 4.81 11.17 -2.05
N ALA A 37 4.96 12.19 -1.20
CA ALA A 37 5.06 12.03 0.25
C ALA A 37 3.75 11.50 0.87
N LEU A 38 2.60 12.01 0.43
CA LEU A 38 1.29 11.50 0.86
C LEU A 38 1.07 10.06 0.39
N ALA A 39 1.41 9.75 -0.85
CA ALA A 39 1.37 8.40 -1.41
C ALA A 39 2.24 7.42 -0.62
N ALA A 40 3.49 7.79 -0.32
CA ALA A 40 4.40 6.97 0.48
C ALA A 40 3.81 6.66 1.87
N ARG A 41 3.25 7.66 2.55
CA ARG A 41 2.61 7.48 3.86
C ARG A 41 1.38 6.58 3.77
N LEU A 42 0.56 6.74 2.75
CA LEU A 42 -0.58 5.86 2.50
C LEU A 42 -0.10 4.41 2.34
N LEU A 43 0.87 4.17 1.46
CA LEU A 43 1.44 2.84 1.24
C LEU A 43 1.98 2.22 2.51
N THR A 44 2.77 2.95 3.30
CA THR A 44 3.31 2.44 4.58
C THR A 44 2.18 1.99 5.52
N ARG A 45 1.11 2.78 5.62
CA ARG A 45 -0.04 2.49 6.49
C ARG A 45 -0.82 1.28 6.00
N VAL A 46 -1.12 1.23 4.72
CA VAL A 46 -1.86 0.13 4.09
C VAL A 46 -1.09 -1.19 4.19
N ILE A 47 0.21 -1.17 3.90
CA ILE A 47 1.11 -2.35 3.99
C ILE A 47 1.13 -2.90 5.41
N LYS A 48 1.19 -2.03 6.43
CA LYS A 48 1.15 -2.44 7.85
C LYS A 48 -0.17 -3.12 8.21
N ARG A 49 -1.29 -2.65 7.67
CA ARG A 49 -2.63 -3.22 7.89
C ARG A 49 -2.89 -4.48 7.07
N THR A 50 -2.15 -4.68 5.99
CA THR A 50 -2.39 -5.78 5.07
C THR A 50 -2.05 -7.11 5.73
N PRO A 51 -3.04 -8.03 5.87
CA PRO A 51 -2.81 -9.33 6.44
C PRO A 51 -1.93 -10.17 5.51
N VAL A 52 -1.19 -11.08 6.10
CA VAL A 52 -0.38 -12.06 5.37
C VAL A 52 -1.11 -13.39 5.46
N GLY A 53 -1.38 -14.00 4.30
CA GLY A 53 -1.96 -15.33 4.26
C GLY A 53 -1.01 -16.35 4.90
N VAL A 54 -1.58 -17.24 5.70
CA VAL A 54 -0.86 -18.31 6.39
C VAL A 54 -1.43 -19.66 5.96
N VAL A 55 -0.57 -20.68 5.92
CA VAL A 55 -1.01 -22.05 5.67
C VAL A 55 -1.96 -22.46 6.81
N PRO A 56 -3.16 -22.97 6.50
CA PRO A 56 -4.10 -23.41 7.52
C PRO A 56 -3.56 -24.61 8.30
N ASN A 57 -3.98 -24.76 9.55
CA ASN A 57 -3.67 -25.96 10.32
C ASN A 57 -4.50 -27.14 9.79
N LEU A 58 -3.87 -27.97 8.95
CA LEU A 58 -4.46 -29.16 8.31
C LEU A 58 -4.33 -30.43 9.16
N GLY A 59 -3.46 -30.43 10.17
CA GLY A 59 -3.12 -31.62 10.98
C GLY A 59 -1.77 -32.25 10.60
N ALA A 60 -1.50 -33.45 11.12
CA ALA A 60 -0.23 -34.15 10.91
C ALA A 60 -0.05 -34.57 9.44
N ARG A 61 1.07 -34.20 8.81
CA ARG A 61 1.36 -34.52 7.39
C ARG A 61 1.58 -36.01 7.13
N THR A 62 2.16 -36.73 8.09
CA THR A 62 2.43 -38.17 7.96
C THR A 62 1.91 -38.92 9.18
N ALA A 63 1.48 -40.16 8.97
CA ALA A 63 1.10 -41.09 10.03
C ALA A 63 1.94 -42.36 9.91
N LYS A 64 2.31 -42.95 11.05
CA LYS A 64 2.97 -44.25 11.09
C LYS A 64 1.91 -45.34 10.99
N VAL A 65 2.01 -46.17 9.96
CA VAL A 65 1.15 -47.34 9.75
C VAL A 65 1.98 -48.60 9.94
N THR A 66 1.48 -49.54 10.73
CA THR A 66 2.12 -50.85 10.91
C THR A 66 1.61 -51.79 9.83
N GLY A 67 2.52 -52.30 9.00
CA GLY A 67 2.21 -53.30 7.98
C GLY A 67 1.99 -54.69 8.57
N ARG A 68 1.48 -55.61 7.74
CA ARG A 68 1.17 -56.99 8.12
C ARG A 68 2.34 -57.76 8.75
N SER A 69 3.58 -57.38 8.43
CA SER A 69 4.81 -57.96 8.99
C SER A 69 5.28 -57.32 10.31
N GLY A 70 4.51 -56.41 10.90
CA GLY A 70 4.92 -55.61 12.06
C GLY A 70 5.87 -54.45 11.74
N LYS A 71 6.34 -54.35 10.48
CA LYS A 71 7.19 -53.24 10.01
C LYS A 71 6.38 -51.94 9.94
N LYS A 72 6.96 -50.85 10.44
CA LYS A 72 6.33 -49.52 10.46
C LYS A 72 6.73 -48.73 9.22
N TYR A 73 5.75 -48.11 8.57
CA TYR A 73 5.92 -47.24 7.42
C TYR A 73 5.36 -45.86 7.73
N LYS A 74 5.98 -44.80 7.23
CA LYS A 74 5.41 -43.45 7.25
C LYS A 74 4.60 -43.28 5.98
N MET A 75 3.30 -43.08 6.12
CA MET A 75 2.38 -42.79 5.00
C MET A 75 1.91 -41.35 5.08
N LEU A 76 1.65 -40.76 3.92
CA LEU A 76 1.04 -39.43 3.84
C LEU A 76 -0.40 -39.52 4.35
N THR A 77 -0.79 -38.60 5.22
CA THR A 77 -2.19 -38.48 5.64
C THR A 77 -2.97 -37.68 4.60
N ARG A 78 -4.30 -37.71 4.67
CA ARG A 78 -5.14 -36.78 3.90
C ARG A 78 -4.74 -35.31 4.08
N ALA A 79 -4.30 -34.93 5.28
CA ALA A 79 -3.81 -33.58 5.56
C ALA A 79 -2.47 -33.28 4.87
N GLY A 80 -1.56 -34.27 4.86
CA GLY A 80 -0.32 -34.19 4.10
C GLY A 80 -0.57 -34.04 2.61
N GLU A 81 -1.50 -34.81 2.05
CA GLU A 81 -1.89 -34.73 0.64
C GLU A 81 -2.45 -33.35 0.26
N ILE A 82 -3.35 -32.80 1.10
CA ILE A 82 -3.87 -31.43 0.88
C ILE A 82 -2.72 -30.41 0.92
N TYR A 83 -1.76 -30.57 1.84
CA TYR A 83 -0.61 -29.68 1.88
C TYR A 83 0.21 -29.76 0.58
N GLU A 84 0.57 -30.96 0.13
CA GLU A 84 1.38 -31.12 -1.08
C GLU A 84 0.67 -30.55 -2.32
N ASN A 85 -0.64 -30.79 -2.46
CA ASN A 85 -1.39 -30.38 -3.65
C ASN A 85 -1.69 -28.88 -3.71
N TYR A 86 -1.86 -28.20 -2.57
CA TYR A 86 -2.36 -26.83 -2.54
C TYR A 86 -1.44 -25.81 -1.86
N TRP A 87 -0.55 -26.26 -0.97
CA TRP A 87 0.25 -25.38 -0.10
C TRP A 87 1.75 -25.59 -0.20
N ALA A 88 2.21 -26.60 -0.95
CA ALA A 88 3.62 -26.78 -1.24
C ALA A 88 4.19 -25.52 -1.91
N GLY A 89 5.25 -24.96 -1.34
CA GLY A 89 5.86 -23.72 -1.82
C GLY A 89 5.09 -22.43 -1.50
N TYR A 90 4.00 -22.50 -0.71
CA TYR A 90 3.26 -21.29 -0.33
C TYR A 90 4.10 -20.37 0.57
N MET A 91 4.44 -19.19 0.06
CA MET A 91 5.24 -18.20 0.79
C MET A 91 4.39 -17.12 1.49
N GLY A 92 3.11 -16.99 1.14
CA GLY A 92 2.25 -15.92 1.63
C GLY A 92 2.73 -14.51 1.27
N GLY A 93 2.00 -13.50 1.72
CA GLY A 93 2.41 -12.09 1.64
C GLY A 93 2.27 -11.41 0.27
N THR A 94 1.74 -12.10 -0.74
CA THR A 94 1.52 -11.56 -2.09
C THR A 94 0.69 -10.28 -2.06
N LEU A 95 -0.42 -10.26 -1.32
CA LEU A 95 -1.26 -9.07 -1.17
C LEU A 95 -0.50 -7.86 -0.61
N ARG A 96 0.38 -8.10 0.37
CA ARG A 96 1.20 -7.06 0.98
C ARG A 96 2.22 -6.51 -0.01
N ARG A 97 2.89 -7.39 -0.76
CA ARG A 97 3.84 -7.01 -1.82
C ARG A 97 3.16 -6.34 -3.00
N GLY A 98 1.89 -6.65 -3.25
CA GLY A 98 1.07 -6.05 -4.30
C GLY A 98 0.96 -4.53 -4.20
N TRP A 99 1.05 -3.95 -3.00
CA TRP A 99 1.04 -2.49 -2.84
C TRP A 99 2.28 -1.78 -3.42
N THR A 100 3.34 -2.51 -3.72
CA THR A 100 4.58 -1.99 -4.30
C THR A 100 4.99 -2.79 -5.55
N ALA A 101 4.01 -3.35 -6.26
CA ALA A 101 4.24 -4.16 -7.45
C ALA A 101 3.41 -3.62 -8.62
N LYS A 102 3.92 -3.75 -9.85
CA LYS A 102 3.17 -3.35 -11.05
C LYS A 102 2.22 -4.45 -11.52
N THR A 103 2.59 -5.71 -11.26
CA THR A 103 1.82 -6.88 -11.69
C THR A 103 1.62 -7.88 -10.55
N GLU A 104 0.63 -8.77 -10.69
CA GLU A 104 0.42 -9.84 -9.71
C GLU A 104 1.61 -10.82 -9.69
N GLN A 105 2.26 -11.06 -10.83
CA GLN A 105 3.44 -11.93 -10.95
C GLN A 105 4.63 -11.36 -10.17
N GLU A 106 4.89 -10.06 -10.26
CA GLU A 106 5.91 -9.38 -9.44
C GLU A 106 5.61 -9.48 -7.94
N ALA A 107 4.34 -9.36 -7.57
CA ALA A 107 3.92 -9.53 -6.17
C ALA A 107 4.14 -10.97 -5.68
N GLN A 108 4.05 -11.97 -6.56
CA GLN A 108 4.26 -13.37 -6.23
C GLN A 108 5.75 -13.75 -6.17
N SER A 109 6.61 -13.18 -7.01
CA SER A 109 8.03 -13.56 -7.14
C SER A 109 8.93 -13.17 -5.96
N GLY A 110 8.43 -12.34 -5.03
CA GLY A 110 9.07 -12.17 -3.71
C GLY A 110 10.06 -11.01 -3.59
N GLY A 111 9.84 -9.89 -4.28
CA GLY A 111 10.67 -8.67 -4.18
C GLY A 111 9.89 -7.43 -3.75
N GLY A 112 9.53 -7.32 -2.46
CA GLY A 112 8.86 -6.11 -1.95
C GLY A 112 9.79 -4.89 -2.07
N GLN A 113 9.29 -3.81 -2.66
CA GLN A 113 10.04 -2.56 -2.77
C GLN A 113 9.80 -1.68 -1.55
N ASP A 114 10.72 -0.75 -1.30
CA ASP A 114 10.51 0.27 -0.28
C ASP A 114 9.31 1.15 -0.67
N PRO A 115 8.32 1.38 0.22
CA PRO A 115 7.12 2.16 -0.10
C PRO A 115 7.41 3.59 -0.52
N VAL A 116 8.46 4.20 0.01
CA VAL A 116 8.85 5.58 -0.33
C VAL A 116 9.45 5.63 -1.73
N ALA A 117 10.38 4.71 -2.03
CA ALA A 117 10.96 4.58 -3.35
C ALA A 117 9.91 4.26 -4.42
N TYR A 118 8.97 3.36 -4.13
CA TYR A 118 7.87 3.03 -5.04
C TYR A 118 6.97 4.24 -5.32
N ALA A 119 6.52 4.95 -4.27
CA ALA A 119 5.70 6.15 -4.43
C ALA A 119 6.38 7.24 -5.27
N ALA A 120 7.69 7.44 -5.11
CA ALA A 120 8.45 8.39 -5.90
C ALA A 120 8.60 7.99 -7.38
N SER A 121 8.50 6.69 -7.69
CA SER A 121 8.59 6.17 -9.06
C SER A 121 7.27 6.25 -9.85
N LEU A 122 6.14 6.49 -9.16
CA LEU A 122 4.84 6.53 -9.80
C LEU A 122 4.66 7.82 -10.62
N PRO A 123 4.02 7.74 -11.80
CA PRO A 123 3.73 8.92 -12.60
C PRO A 123 2.71 9.80 -11.86
N ILE A 124 2.96 11.11 -11.85
CA ILE A 124 2.04 12.11 -11.31
C ILE A 124 1.47 12.90 -12.48
N ALA A 125 0.18 12.69 -12.75
CA ALA A 125 -0.56 13.42 -13.76
C ALA A 125 -0.94 14.80 -13.22
N GLN A 126 -0.72 15.84 -14.04
CA GLN A 126 -1.06 17.22 -13.71
C GLN A 126 -2.17 17.69 -14.65
N ASN A 127 -3.33 18.00 -14.09
CA ASN A 127 -4.47 18.56 -14.81
C ASN A 127 -4.84 19.90 -14.16
N GLY A 128 -4.38 21.00 -14.76
CA GLY A 128 -4.53 22.34 -14.18
C GLY A 128 -3.83 22.44 -12.82
N GLY A 129 -4.59 22.78 -11.77
CA GLY A 129 -4.11 22.84 -10.39
C GLY A 129 -4.16 21.51 -9.62
N THR A 130 -4.59 20.41 -10.25
CA THR A 130 -4.75 19.11 -9.58
C THR A 130 -3.61 18.17 -9.95
N TYR A 131 -2.99 17.59 -8.92
CA TYR A 131 -1.95 16.57 -9.04
C TYR A 131 -2.51 15.23 -8.60
N THR A 132 -2.51 14.25 -9.50
CA THR A 132 -3.07 12.92 -9.26
C THR A 132 -1.98 11.87 -9.32
N ILE A 133 -1.90 11.05 -8.27
CA ILE A 133 -1.07 9.85 -8.19
C ILE A 133 -2.00 8.64 -8.01
N GLU A 134 -1.85 7.66 -8.88
CA GLU A 134 -2.67 6.45 -8.84
C GLU A 134 -1.91 5.31 -8.17
N ILE A 135 -2.53 4.70 -7.16
CA ILE A 135 -1.99 3.55 -6.44
C ILE A 135 -3.00 2.41 -6.57
N VAL A 136 -2.53 1.30 -7.13
CA VAL A 136 -3.36 0.11 -7.37
C VAL A 136 -2.63 -1.10 -6.82
N ASN A 137 -3.37 -1.99 -6.16
CA ASN A 137 -2.89 -3.33 -5.84
C ASN A 137 -3.31 -4.26 -6.99
N PRO A 138 -2.37 -4.81 -7.78
CA PRO A 138 -2.69 -5.61 -8.97
C PRO A 138 -3.21 -7.02 -8.62
N VAL A 139 -3.23 -7.39 -7.34
CA VAL A 139 -3.65 -8.71 -6.90
C VAL A 139 -5.16 -8.87 -7.06
N SER A 140 -5.57 -9.87 -7.86
CA SER A 140 -6.97 -10.12 -8.23
C SER A 140 -7.95 -10.24 -7.04
N TYR A 141 -7.48 -10.77 -5.90
CA TYR A 141 -8.32 -10.96 -4.71
C TYR A 141 -8.26 -9.79 -3.71
N ALA A 142 -7.57 -8.69 -4.01
CA ALA A 142 -7.37 -7.57 -3.07
C ALA A 142 -8.69 -6.95 -2.61
N SER A 143 -9.65 -6.76 -3.52
CA SER A 143 -10.98 -6.21 -3.21
C SER A 143 -11.79 -7.08 -2.25
N TYR A 144 -11.67 -8.41 -2.37
CA TYR A 144 -12.32 -9.37 -1.48
C TYR A 144 -11.76 -9.29 -0.05
N VAL A 145 -10.45 -9.04 0.09
CA VAL A 145 -9.84 -8.86 1.42
C VAL A 145 -10.17 -7.48 1.99
N GLU A 146 -10.30 -6.46 1.15
CA GLU A 146 -10.66 -5.10 1.56
C GLU A 146 -12.10 -5.05 2.10
N PHE A 147 -13.09 -5.47 1.31
CA PHE A 147 -14.51 -5.28 1.60
C PHE A 147 -15.22 -6.53 2.12
N GLY A 148 -14.56 -7.70 2.05
CA GLY A 148 -15.18 -8.97 2.38
C GLY A 148 -15.96 -9.56 1.20
N HIS A 149 -16.52 -10.75 1.40
CA HIS A 149 -17.21 -11.47 0.33
C HIS A 149 -18.21 -12.51 0.80
N ARG A 150 -19.15 -12.85 -0.11
CA ARG A 150 -20.11 -13.93 0.11
C ARG A 150 -19.48 -15.29 -0.08
N GLN A 151 -19.91 -16.22 0.75
CA GLN A 151 -19.59 -17.64 0.69
C GLN A 151 -20.89 -18.45 0.61
N GLN A 152 -20.79 -19.68 0.12
CA GLN A 152 -21.89 -20.63 0.12
C GLN A 152 -21.68 -21.60 1.30
N PRO A 153 -22.46 -21.48 2.39
CA PRO A 153 -22.39 -22.43 3.49
C PRO A 153 -22.62 -23.86 3.00
N GLY A 154 -21.87 -24.82 3.54
CA GLY A 154 -21.91 -26.23 3.14
C GLY A 154 -20.98 -26.59 1.97
N ARG A 155 -20.49 -25.61 1.20
CA ARG A 155 -19.50 -25.88 0.14
C ARG A 155 -18.20 -26.41 0.74
N TYR A 156 -17.73 -27.56 0.25
CA TYR A 156 -16.43 -28.12 0.61
C TYR A 156 -15.31 -27.42 -0.16
N VAL A 157 -14.25 -27.02 0.54
CA VAL A 157 -13.05 -26.39 -0.05
C VAL A 157 -11.86 -27.34 0.12
N PRO A 158 -11.38 -27.96 -0.98
CA PRO A 158 -10.28 -28.93 -0.93
C PRO A 158 -9.01 -28.39 -0.30
N ALA A 159 -8.61 -27.16 -0.64
CA ALA A 159 -7.43 -26.50 -0.11
C ALA A 159 -7.45 -26.32 1.42
N LEU A 160 -8.65 -26.22 2.03
CA LEU A 160 -8.80 -26.08 3.48
C LEU A 160 -9.10 -27.41 4.17
N GLY A 161 -9.45 -28.46 3.41
CA GLY A 161 -9.96 -29.72 3.96
C GLY A 161 -11.25 -29.57 4.77
N LYS A 162 -12.00 -28.47 4.58
CA LYS A 162 -13.15 -28.08 5.43
C LYS A 162 -14.33 -27.62 4.59
N GLN A 163 -15.52 -27.72 5.19
CA GLN A 163 -16.74 -27.10 4.67
C GLN A 163 -16.90 -25.68 5.22
N LEU A 164 -17.36 -24.77 4.38
CA LEU A 164 -17.65 -23.40 4.76
C LEU A 164 -18.88 -23.37 5.67
N LYS A 165 -18.79 -22.63 6.79
CA LYS A 165 -19.88 -22.50 7.75
C LYS A 165 -20.59 -21.16 7.67
N VAL A 166 -19.85 -20.11 7.32
CA VAL A 166 -20.36 -18.73 7.27
C VAL A 166 -20.74 -18.34 5.84
N ALA A 167 -21.78 -17.53 5.71
CA ALA A 167 -22.25 -17.02 4.41
C ALA A 167 -21.54 -15.73 4.00
N TRP A 168 -20.93 -15.02 4.94
CA TRP A 168 -20.23 -13.76 4.72
C TRP A 168 -18.88 -13.78 5.44
N VAL A 169 -17.84 -13.32 4.75
CA VAL A 169 -16.52 -13.06 5.32
C VAL A 169 -16.33 -11.56 5.41
N GLU A 170 -15.98 -11.07 6.58
CA GLU A 170 -15.75 -9.65 6.83
C GLU A 170 -14.49 -9.14 6.14
N GLY A 171 -14.58 -7.92 5.61
CA GLY A 171 -13.45 -7.18 5.05
C GLY A 171 -12.49 -6.68 6.12
N ARG A 172 -11.27 -6.37 5.68
CA ARG A 172 -10.20 -5.82 6.54
C ARG A 172 -10.06 -4.30 6.44
N PHE A 173 -10.67 -3.67 5.44
CA PHE A 173 -10.69 -2.21 5.24
C PHE A 173 -9.30 -1.55 5.33
N MET A 174 -8.28 -2.22 4.79
CA MET A 174 -6.88 -1.83 4.91
C MET A 174 -6.63 -0.48 4.24
N LEU A 175 -7.16 -0.31 3.03
CA LEU A 175 -7.04 0.92 2.26
C LEU A 175 -7.97 1.99 2.82
N THR A 176 -9.23 1.64 3.08
CA THR A 176 -10.27 2.55 3.57
C THR A 176 -9.83 3.25 4.86
N MET A 177 -9.36 2.48 5.85
CA MET A 177 -8.88 3.05 7.12
C MET A 177 -7.62 3.89 6.95
N SER A 178 -6.72 3.48 6.06
CA SER A 178 -5.48 4.24 5.82
C SER A 178 -5.75 5.55 5.09
N GLU A 179 -6.69 5.55 4.15
CA GLU A 179 -7.13 6.75 3.43
C GLU A 179 -7.73 7.77 4.39
N GLN A 180 -8.62 7.33 5.29
CA GLN A 180 -9.23 8.20 6.30
C GLN A 180 -8.17 8.86 7.21
N GLU A 181 -7.18 8.08 7.66
CA GLU A 181 -6.07 8.61 8.45
C GLU A 181 -5.23 9.63 7.67
N ILE A 182 -4.88 9.33 6.42
CA ILE A 182 -4.10 10.25 5.60
C ILE A 182 -4.88 11.52 5.30
N LYS A 183 -6.18 11.44 5.00
CA LYS A 183 -7.04 12.61 4.81
C LYS A 183 -7.08 13.50 6.05
N ALA A 184 -7.15 12.92 7.24
CA ALA A 184 -7.13 13.68 8.49
C ALA A 184 -5.77 14.36 8.74
N LEU A 185 -4.65 13.70 8.38
CA LEU A 185 -3.30 14.23 8.57
C LEU A 185 -2.84 15.19 7.46
N ALA A 186 -3.43 15.11 6.27
CA ALA A 186 -2.94 15.80 5.08
C ALA A 186 -2.85 17.32 5.24
N PRO A 187 -3.84 18.04 5.80
CA PRO A 187 -3.75 19.50 5.95
C PRO A 187 -2.54 19.94 6.76
N GLY A 188 -2.30 19.32 7.92
CA GLY A 188 -1.17 19.66 8.78
C GLY A 188 0.18 19.32 8.16
N LEU A 189 0.26 18.18 7.45
CA LEU A 189 1.49 17.80 6.75
C LEU A 189 1.82 18.74 5.59
N LEU A 190 0.81 19.09 4.78
CA LEU A 190 0.98 20.02 3.66
C LEU A 190 1.38 21.41 4.15
N GLN A 191 0.79 21.89 5.25
CA GLN A 191 1.19 23.15 5.87
C GLN A 191 2.66 23.12 6.30
N GLN A 192 3.10 22.09 7.01
CA GLN A 192 4.50 21.95 7.44
C GLN A 192 5.46 21.91 6.25
N MET A 193 5.11 21.19 5.19
CA MET A 193 5.93 21.13 3.97
C MET A 193 5.98 22.48 3.26
N LEU A 194 4.86 23.21 3.19
CA LEU A 194 4.79 24.53 2.57
C LEU A 194 5.62 25.56 3.35
N GLU A 195 5.50 25.57 4.68
CA GLU A 195 6.31 26.44 5.53
C GLU A 195 7.82 26.19 5.38
N GLN A 196 8.22 24.92 5.24
CA GLN A 196 9.62 24.57 4.97
C GLN A 196 10.08 25.08 3.59
N ALA A 197 9.27 24.87 2.55
CA ALA A 197 9.59 25.34 1.20
C ALA A 197 9.72 26.86 1.16
N LEU A 198 8.78 27.60 1.77
CA LEU A 198 8.85 29.06 1.84
C LEU A 198 10.09 29.53 2.61
N ARG A 199 10.44 28.88 3.72
CA ARG A 199 11.66 29.23 4.48
C ARG A 199 12.95 29.02 3.67
N GLU A 200 13.00 28.00 2.82
CA GLU A 200 14.16 27.77 1.95
C GLU A 200 14.30 28.90 0.91
N VAL A 201 13.17 29.32 0.32
CA VAL A 201 13.12 30.40 -0.68
C VAL A 201 13.50 31.76 -0.08
N PHE A 202 13.04 32.07 1.12
CA PHE A 202 13.38 33.34 1.79
C PHE A 202 14.76 33.33 2.47
N ARG A 203 15.48 32.19 2.46
CA ARG A 203 16.87 32.10 2.96
C ARG A 203 17.92 32.23 1.86
N SER A 204 17.54 32.00 0.59
CA SER A 204 18.41 32.14 -0.59
C SER A 204 18.45 33.57 -1.10
#